data_AF-A0A4Y2JGZ3-F1
#
_entry.id   AF-A0A4Y2JGZ3-F1
#
_cell.length_a   1.000
_cell.length_b   1.000
_cell.length_c   1.000
_cell.angle_alpha   90.00
_cell.angle_beta   90.00
_cell.angle_gamma   90.00
#
_symmetry.space_group_name_H-M   'P 1'
#
loop_
_entity.id
_entity.type
_entity.pdbx_description
1 polymer ?
#
loop_
_entity_poly.entity_id
_entity_poly.type
_entity_poly.pdbx_seq_one_letter_code
_entity_poly.pdbx_strand_id
1 'polypeptide(L)'
;MLSETRKNIRYRSSQTTFGTMLFRHIVLLFCVTLALSQDDAQDFPDQDIDIDTEQIKSDEKPDVPEVELEEIPYSTPQPIGNAYIAEHFDDREAFDKKYEVQFQNGQECGGAYLKLLSQVPDMDLRTFHDKTPYTLMFGPDKCGNDHKLHFIFRHRNPKNGSFEEKHWKRSTAVPKFDDIFKDKKPHLFTLVINPDNKFEVLMDKQSIHKGSLLENFSPPVNPEPEIDDPNDVKPADWDEREKIPHPTATKPDDWDEVAPRQIVDPNARKPDGWLDDEPELIPDPNAEKPADWDDEMDGEWEAPLINNPKCEKIGCGKWKPPMIDNPKYKGKWRAPLIDNPNYKVLFII
;
A
#
# COMPACT_ATOMS: atom_id res chain seq x y z
N MET A 1 34.96 -56.08 26.25
CA MET A 1 34.83 -56.15 24.79
C MET A 1 33.64 -55.30 24.36
N LEU A 2 33.89 -54.41 23.39
CA LEU A 2 32.96 -53.94 22.36
C LEU A 2 31.89 -52.88 22.72
N SER A 3 32.33 -51.62 22.56
CA SER A 3 31.92 -50.65 21.52
C SER A 3 30.44 -50.34 21.26
N GLU A 4 30.14 -49.04 21.46
CA GLU A 4 29.47 -48.08 20.54
C GLU A 4 28.58 -48.62 19.40
N THR A 5 27.38 -48.06 19.18
CA THR A 5 27.15 -46.91 18.26
C THR A 5 25.67 -46.54 18.11
N ARG A 6 25.46 -45.25 17.80
CA ARG A 6 24.21 -44.54 17.46
C ARG A 6 23.59 -45.03 16.14
N LYS A 7 22.26 -44.92 16.00
CA LYS A 7 21.55 -45.00 14.70
C LYS A 7 20.86 -43.67 14.39
N ASN A 8 21.24 -43.09 13.25
CA ASN A 8 20.52 -42.05 12.50
C ASN A 8 19.58 -42.73 11.49
N ILE A 9 18.39 -42.16 11.29
CA ILE A 9 17.40 -42.61 10.29
C ILE A 9 17.32 -41.54 9.19
N ARG A 10 17.58 -41.92 7.94
CA ARG A 10 17.17 -41.23 6.71
C ARG A 10 16.31 -42.19 5.89
N TYR A 11 15.12 -41.76 5.49
CA TYR A 11 14.26 -42.48 4.56
C TYR A 11 14.39 -41.85 3.16
N ARG A 12 14.58 -42.70 2.15
CA ARG A 12 14.61 -42.38 0.71
C ARG A 12 13.51 -43.22 0.08
N SER A 13 12.56 -42.62 -0.65
CA SER A 13 11.57 -43.38 -1.44
C SER A 13 11.83 -43.21 -2.94
N SER A 14 11.74 -44.34 -3.61
CA SER A 14 12.06 -44.64 -5.00
C SER A 14 10.99 -44.18 -6.00
N GLN A 15 11.46 -43.84 -7.20
CA GLN A 15 10.68 -43.75 -8.44
C GLN A 15 10.33 -45.15 -8.96
N THR A 16 9.15 -45.29 -9.55
CA THR A 16 8.81 -46.42 -10.44
C THR A 16 8.03 -45.89 -11.64
N THR A 17 8.60 -46.12 -12.83
CA THR A 17 8.03 -45.94 -14.17
C THR A 17 7.21 -47.17 -14.58
N PHE A 18 6.18 -47.02 -15.42
CA PHE A 18 5.91 -47.79 -16.66
C PHE A 18 4.45 -47.58 -17.15
N GLY A 19 4.25 -47.46 -18.47
CA GLY A 19 2.98 -47.79 -19.13
C GLY A 19 2.51 -46.85 -20.24
N THR A 20 2.79 -47.20 -21.48
CA THR A 20 2.57 -46.48 -22.75
C THR A 20 1.23 -46.76 -23.44
N MET A 21 0.67 -45.72 -24.07
CA MET A 21 0.00 -45.65 -25.39
C MET A 21 -1.29 -46.44 -25.77
N LEU A 22 -2.07 -45.74 -26.63
CA LEU A 22 -3.02 -46.17 -27.67
C LEU A 22 -4.46 -46.57 -27.26
N PHE A 23 -5.47 -45.77 -27.64
CA PHE A 23 -6.38 -46.09 -28.76
C PHE A 23 -7.39 -44.96 -29.05
N ARG A 24 -7.89 -44.97 -30.29
CA ARG A 24 -8.57 -43.93 -31.08
C ARG A 24 -10.09 -43.83 -30.86
N HIS A 25 -10.61 -42.68 -31.29
CA HIS A 25 -11.89 -42.40 -31.95
C HIS A 25 -13.07 -43.39 -31.83
N ILE A 26 -14.20 -42.90 -31.31
CA ILE A 26 -15.53 -43.32 -31.71
C ILE A 26 -16.34 -42.08 -32.10
N VAL A 27 -16.77 -42.07 -33.36
CA VAL A 27 -17.71 -41.17 -34.02
C VAL A 27 -18.93 -42.04 -34.33
N LEU A 28 -20.14 -41.64 -33.92
CA LEU A 28 -21.37 -41.62 -34.75
C LEU A 28 -22.68 -41.63 -33.94
N LEU A 29 -23.59 -40.81 -34.45
CA LEU A 29 -25.05 -40.99 -34.58
C LEU A 29 -25.92 -40.88 -33.32
N PHE A 30 -26.62 -39.74 -33.21
CA PHE A 30 -28.07 -39.72 -33.39
C PHE A 30 -28.51 -38.37 -33.98
N CYS A 31 -29.31 -38.44 -35.03
CA CYS A 31 -29.89 -37.34 -35.78
C CYS A 31 -31.41 -37.56 -35.82
N VAL A 32 -32.17 -36.50 -36.12
CA VAL A 32 -33.62 -36.44 -36.43
C VAL A 32 -34.53 -36.52 -35.17
N THR A 33 -35.42 -35.57 -34.85
CA THR A 33 -36.54 -35.02 -35.65
C THR A 33 -37.15 -33.76 -35.00
N LEU A 34 -37.78 -32.93 -35.85
CA LEU A 34 -38.53 -31.70 -35.60
C LEU A 34 -39.66 -31.80 -34.56
N ALA A 35 -40.00 -30.67 -33.92
CA ALA A 35 -41.39 -30.20 -33.81
C ALA A 35 -41.46 -28.69 -33.50
N LEU A 36 -42.25 -27.99 -34.32
CA LEU A 36 -42.72 -26.63 -34.17
C LEU A 36 -43.63 -26.50 -32.93
N SER A 37 -43.60 -25.36 -32.25
CA SER A 37 -44.77 -24.84 -31.55
C SER A 37 -44.74 -23.31 -31.56
N GLN A 38 -45.84 -22.77 -32.03
CA GLN A 38 -46.25 -21.38 -32.12
C GLN A 38 -47.38 -21.19 -31.08
N ASP A 39 -47.71 -19.94 -30.77
CA ASP A 39 -48.93 -19.48 -30.06
C ASP A 39 -48.84 -19.56 -28.51
N ASP A 40 -49.22 -18.57 -27.69
CA ASP A 40 -50.18 -17.47 -27.84
C ASP A 40 -49.79 -16.25 -26.96
N ALA A 41 -50.07 -15.06 -27.46
CA ALA A 41 -50.15 -13.82 -26.68
C ALA A 41 -51.52 -13.75 -26.00
N GLN A 42 -51.55 -13.42 -24.70
CA GLN A 42 -52.79 -13.37 -23.93
C GLN A 42 -53.16 -11.92 -23.57
N ASP A 43 -54.24 -11.50 -24.22
CA ASP A 43 -55.02 -10.26 -24.09
C ASP A 43 -55.67 -10.16 -22.70
N PHE A 44 -55.68 -8.97 -22.09
CA PHE A 44 -56.54 -8.64 -20.94
C PHE A 44 -57.46 -7.48 -21.33
N PRO A 45 -58.78 -7.58 -21.08
CA PRO A 45 -59.78 -6.69 -21.67
C PRO A 45 -59.95 -5.37 -20.93
N ASP A 46 -60.16 -4.31 -21.72
CA ASP A 46 -60.64 -3.00 -21.30
C ASP A 46 -62.06 -3.08 -20.71
N GLN A 47 -62.30 -2.35 -19.62
CA GLN A 47 -63.64 -2.08 -19.09
C GLN A 47 -64.06 -0.67 -19.47
N ASP A 48 -65.00 -0.59 -20.41
CA ASP A 48 -65.78 0.61 -20.71
C ASP A 48 -66.85 0.85 -19.63
N ILE A 49 -66.92 2.08 -19.13
CA ILE A 49 -68.11 2.61 -18.45
C ILE A 49 -68.49 3.91 -19.17
N ASP A 50 -69.64 3.86 -19.83
CA ASP A 50 -70.31 4.95 -20.55
C ASP A 50 -70.74 6.10 -19.62
N ILE A 51 -70.57 7.36 -20.05
CA ILE A 51 -71.58 8.41 -19.84
C ILE A 51 -71.66 9.32 -21.09
N ASP A 52 -72.90 9.42 -21.58
CA ASP A 52 -73.41 10.20 -22.70
C ASP A 52 -73.15 11.72 -22.66
N THR A 53 -72.66 12.22 -23.79
CA THR A 53 -73.33 13.15 -24.72
C THR A 53 -73.82 14.54 -24.24
N GLU A 54 -73.08 15.55 -24.73
CA GLU A 54 -73.52 16.81 -25.36
C GLU A 54 -73.56 18.18 -24.64
N GLN A 55 -72.72 19.05 -25.24
CA GLN A 55 -72.82 20.49 -25.52
C GLN A 55 -72.85 21.51 -24.37
N ILE A 56 -71.85 22.40 -24.35
CA ILE A 56 -72.05 23.86 -24.49
C ILE A 56 -70.79 24.50 -25.08
N LYS A 57 -71.04 25.44 -25.99
CA LYS A 57 -70.12 26.21 -26.82
C LYS A 57 -69.12 27.09 -26.05
N SER A 58 -68.04 27.34 -26.78
CA SER A 58 -67.07 28.43 -26.74
C SER A 58 -67.49 29.72 -26.00
N ASP A 59 -66.60 30.28 -25.18
CA ASP A 59 -65.70 31.37 -25.61
C ASP A 59 -64.84 31.92 -24.44
N GLU A 60 -63.56 32.12 -24.76
CA GLU A 60 -62.58 33.11 -24.25
C GLU A 60 -62.00 33.06 -22.81
N LYS A 61 -60.67 32.90 -22.73
CA LYS A 61 -59.82 33.30 -21.58
C LYS A 61 -58.47 33.86 -22.11
N PRO A 62 -57.95 34.98 -21.57
CA PRO A 62 -56.88 35.76 -22.19
C PRO A 62 -55.45 35.28 -21.88
N ASP A 63 -54.55 35.73 -22.75
CA ASP A 63 -53.13 35.43 -22.97
C ASP A 63 -52.18 35.59 -21.77
N VAL A 64 -51.23 34.65 -21.68
CA VAL A 64 -49.91 34.83 -21.04
C VAL A 64 -48.87 34.42 -22.10
N PRO A 65 -47.87 35.25 -22.44
CA PRO A 65 -46.91 34.90 -23.47
C PRO A 65 -45.94 33.82 -22.98
N GLU A 66 -45.97 32.68 -23.66
CA GLU A 66 -45.02 31.58 -23.57
C GLU A 66 -43.72 32.00 -24.27
N VAL A 67 -42.59 31.91 -23.55
CA VAL A 67 -41.26 32.11 -24.14
C VAL A 67 -40.80 30.75 -24.64
N GLU A 68 -40.79 30.58 -25.96
CA GLU A 68 -40.22 29.39 -26.63
C GLU A 68 -38.71 29.29 -26.32
N LEU A 69 -38.35 28.28 -25.53
CA LEU A 69 -36.97 27.79 -25.46
C LEU A 69 -36.73 26.94 -26.69
N GLU A 70 -36.01 27.46 -27.68
CA GLU A 70 -35.50 26.66 -28.80
C GLU A 70 -34.62 25.53 -28.24
N GLU A 71 -35.11 24.29 -28.32
CA GLU A 71 -34.30 23.10 -28.07
C GLU A 71 -33.18 23.06 -29.11
N ILE A 72 -31.96 23.38 -28.70
CA ILE A 72 -30.78 23.21 -29.56
C ILE A 72 -30.58 21.70 -29.74
N PRO A 73 -30.79 21.12 -30.94
CA PRO A 73 -30.60 19.70 -31.13
C PRO A 73 -29.10 19.41 -31.03
N TYR A 74 -28.69 18.75 -29.96
CA TYR A 74 -27.32 18.27 -29.80
C TYR A 74 -27.07 17.18 -30.85
N SER A 75 -26.35 17.53 -31.92
CA SER A 75 -25.86 16.54 -32.88
C SER A 75 -24.56 15.95 -32.35
N THR A 76 -24.59 14.66 -32.04
CA THR A 76 -23.39 13.89 -31.69
C THR A 76 -22.32 14.08 -32.79
N PRO A 77 -21.11 14.54 -32.47
CA PRO A 77 -20.08 14.74 -33.48
C PRO A 77 -19.70 13.40 -34.11
N GLN A 78 -19.85 13.28 -35.43
CA GLN A 78 -19.44 12.08 -36.15
C GLN A 78 -17.91 12.06 -36.32
N PRO A 79 -17.22 10.99 -35.89
CA PRO A 79 -15.77 10.91 -36.00
C PRO A 79 -15.35 10.85 -37.47
N ILE A 80 -14.49 11.79 -37.88
CA ILE A 80 -13.86 11.80 -39.20
C ILE A 80 -12.64 10.87 -39.12
N GLY A 81 -12.88 9.56 -39.18
CA GLY A 81 -11.84 8.52 -39.19
C GLY A 81 -12.17 7.33 -38.30
N ASN A 82 -11.30 6.31 -38.35
CA ASN A 82 -11.43 5.15 -37.47
C ASN A 82 -10.94 5.52 -36.06
N ALA A 83 -11.86 5.91 -35.19
CA ALA A 83 -11.63 6.02 -33.76
C ALA A 83 -12.08 4.71 -33.11
N TYR A 84 -11.13 3.86 -32.72
CA TYR A 84 -11.42 2.73 -31.85
C TYR A 84 -11.40 3.22 -30.40
N ILE A 85 -12.47 3.92 -30.01
CA ILE A 85 -12.85 3.94 -28.59
C ILE A 85 -13.30 2.51 -28.32
N ALA A 86 -12.60 1.80 -27.43
CA ALA A 86 -12.95 0.43 -27.07
C ALA A 86 -14.47 0.34 -26.89
N GLU A 87 -15.12 -0.62 -27.56
CA GLU A 87 -16.58 -0.80 -27.72
C GLU A 87 -17.37 -0.95 -26.39
N HIS A 88 -16.77 -0.62 -25.25
CA HIS A 88 -17.31 -0.78 -23.91
C HIS A 88 -17.71 0.56 -23.28
N PHE A 89 -17.48 1.69 -23.95
CA PHE A 89 -17.88 3.02 -23.45
C PHE A 89 -19.34 3.38 -23.75
N ASP A 90 -20.01 2.70 -24.68
CA ASP A 90 -21.41 2.96 -25.03
C ASP A 90 -22.42 2.11 -24.23
N ASP A 91 -21.99 1.00 -23.63
CA ASP A 91 -22.83 0.17 -22.77
C ASP A 91 -22.63 0.54 -21.30
N ARG A 92 -23.58 1.30 -20.75
CA ARG A 92 -23.60 1.74 -19.35
C ARG A 92 -23.48 0.56 -18.37
N GLU A 93 -24.09 -0.58 -18.69
CA GLU A 93 -24.05 -1.76 -17.81
C GLU A 93 -22.68 -2.48 -17.84
N ALA A 94 -21.92 -2.32 -18.92
CA ALA A 94 -20.57 -2.85 -19.07
C ALA A 94 -19.52 -1.89 -18.47
N PHE A 95 -19.70 -0.57 -18.66
CA PHE A 95 -18.86 0.47 -18.06
C PHE A 95 -18.92 0.45 -16.53
N ASP A 96 -20.10 0.19 -15.95
CA ASP A 96 -20.28 0.06 -14.50
C ASP A 96 -19.43 -1.06 -13.87
N LYS A 97 -18.86 -1.97 -14.67
CA LYS A 97 -18.18 -3.19 -14.18
C LYS A 97 -16.69 -3.26 -14.51
N LYS A 98 -16.20 -2.57 -15.55
CA LYS A 98 -14.85 -2.78 -16.11
C LYS A 98 -14.24 -1.49 -16.62
N TYR A 99 -12.95 -1.30 -16.36
CA TYR A 99 -12.17 -0.28 -17.03
C TYR A 99 -10.73 -0.73 -17.23
N GLU A 100 -10.10 -0.21 -18.27
CA GLU A 100 -8.73 -0.54 -18.66
C GLU A 100 -7.84 0.68 -18.44
N VAL A 101 -6.65 0.43 -17.91
CA VAL A 101 -5.63 1.46 -17.68
C VAL A 101 -4.35 1.04 -18.38
N GLN A 102 -3.73 1.99 -19.08
CA GLN A 102 -2.41 1.82 -19.69
C GLN A 102 -1.48 2.96 -19.27
N PHE A 103 -0.36 2.62 -18.64
CA PHE A 103 0.70 3.57 -18.29
C PHE A 103 1.74 3.64 -19.41
N GLN A 104 1.50 4.44 -20.45
CA GLN A 104 2.35 4.49 -21.65
C GLN A 104 3.82 4.87 -21.36
N ASN A 105 4.04 5.80 -20.45
CA ASN A 105 5.38 6.29 -20.08
C ASN A 105 5.95 5.65 -18.80
N GLY A 106 5.21 4.68 -18.22
CA GLY A 106 5.41 4.26 -16.83
C GLY A 106 4.96 5.34 -15.83
N GLN A 107 4.79 4.94 -14.57
CA GLN A 107 4.32 5.83 -13.50
C GLN A 107 5.30 5.84 -12.32
N GLU A 108 5.80 7.02 -11.96
CA GLU A 108 6.61 7.23 -10.75
C GLU A 108 5.74 7.63 -9.55
N CYS A 109 4.89 8.65 -9.71
CA CYS A 109 3.85 8.98 -8.73
C CYS A 109 2.60 9.51 -9.41
N GLY A 110 1.46 8.83 -9.21
CA GLY A 110 0.15 9.16 -9.76
C GLY A 110 -0.82 7.99 -9.68
N GLY A 111 -2.11 8.32 -9.58
CA GLY A 111 -3.21 7.35 -9.50
C GLY A 111 -4.07 7.35 -10.75
N ALA A 112 -4.49 6.17 -11.17
CA ALA A 112 -5.40 5.95 -12.29
C ALA A 112 -6.63 5.17 -11.81
N TYR A 113 -7.23 5.64 -10.71
CA TYR A 113 -8.44 5.09 -10.13
C TYR A 113 -9.69 5.85 -10.60
N LEU A 114 -10.82 5.14 -10.62
CA LEU A 114 -12.12 5.72 -10.90
C LEU A 114 -12.83 6.07 -9.59
N LYS A 115 -13.63 7.14 -9.62
CA LYS A 115 -14.57 7.50 -8.55
C LYS A 115 -15.99 7.48 -9.11
N LEU A 116 -16.86 6.65 -8.53
CA LEU A 116 -18.30 6.69 -8.79
C LEU A 116 -18.93 7.73 -7.87
N LEU A 117 -19.38 8.84 -8.45
CA LEU A 117 -19.95 9.96 -7.70
C LEU A 117 -21.32 9.60 -7.13
N SER A 118 -21.64 10.13 -5.95
CA SER A 118 -22.97 9.95 -5.35
C SER A 118 -23.95 10.93 -5.98
N GLN A 119 -25.17 10.49 -6.31
CA GLN A 119 -26.18 11.38 -6.86
C GLN A 119 -26.65 12.38 -5.79
N VAL A 120 -26.40 13.67 -6.02
CA VAL A 120 -26.88 14.79 -5.20
C VAL A 120 -27.66 15.74 -6.13
N PRO A 121 -28.84 16.23 -5.74
CA PRO A 121 -29.71 17.02 -6.62
C PRO A 121 -29.06 18.27 -7.22
N ASP A 122 -28.07 18.88 -6.54
CA ASP A 122 -27.38 20.09 -6.98
C ASP A 122 -25.92 19.84 -7.42
N MET A 123 -25.60 18.64 -7.93
CA MET A 123 -24.22 18.32 -8.35
C MET A 123 -23.91 18.86 -9.76
N ASP A 124 -23.05 19.87 -9.85
CA ASP A 124 -22.45 20.33 -11.11
C ASP A 124 -21.09 19.65 -11.36
N LEU A 125 -21.01 18.83 -12.41
CA LEU A 125 -19.79 18.12 -12.83
C LEU A 125 -18.66 19.07 -13.23
N ARG A 126 -18.94 20.33 -13.57
CA ARG A 126 -17.91 21.35 -13.88
C ARG A 126 -17.14 21.78 -12.64
N THR A 127 -17.72 21.59 -11.45
CA THR A 127 -17.13 21.97 -10.16
C THR A 127 -16.50 20.79 -9.41
N PHE A 128 -16.14 19.73 -10.13
CA PHE A 128 -15.53 18.54 -9.53
C PHE A 128 -14.24 18.87 -8.78
N HIS A 129 -14.24 18.56 -7.48
CA HIS A 129 -13.09 18.73 -6.59
C HIS A 129 -12.84 17.47 -5.73
N ASP A 130 -11.75 17.48 -4.98
CA ASP A 130 -11.30 16.40 -4.08
C ASP A 130 -12.36 15.93 -3.07
N LYS A 131 -13.08 16.88 -2.46
CA LYS A 131 -14.18 16.65 -1.49
C LYS A 131 -15.53 16.27 -2.11
N THR A 132 -15.62 16.09 -3.43
CA THR A 132 -16.91 15.74 -4.08
C THR A 132 -17.38 14.39 -3.54
N PRO A 133 -18.64 14.26 -3.10
CA PRO A 133 -19.12 13.01 -2.53
C PRO A 133 -19.12 11.91 -3.58
N TYR A 134 -18.40 10.84 -3.29
CA TYR A 134 -18.40 9.59 -4.06
C TYR A 134 -18.97 8.44 -3.25
N THR A 135 -19.42 7.40 -3.94
CA THR A 135 -19.92 6.15 -3.35
C THR A 135 -18.81 5.10 -3.33
N LEU A 136 -18.03 5.02 -4.41
CA LEU A 136 -17.01 3.99 -4.63
C LEU A 136 -15.78 4.60 -5.31
N MET A 137 -14.60 4.23 -4.87
CA MET A 137 -13.33 4.50 -5.53
C MET A 137 -12.60 3.19 -5.77
N PHE A 138 -12.22 2.92 -7.01
CA PHE A 138 -11.55 1.69 -7.39
C PHE A 138 -10.44 1.94 -8.41
N GLY A 139 -9.22 1.51 -8.09
CA GLY A 139 -8.16 1.43 -9.08
C GLY A 139 -6.72 1.57 -8.63
N PRO A 140 -5.77 1.44 -9.57
CA PRO A 140 -4.35 1.44 -9.27
C PRO A 140 -3.86 2.84 -8.90
N ASP A 141 -3.03 2.88 -7.87
CA ASP A 141 -2.33 4.06 -7.42
C ASP A 141 -0.90 3.71 -7.05
N LYS A 142 0.05 4.52 -7.51
CA LYS A 142 1.47 4.33 -7.24
C LYS A 142 2.07 5.67 -6.89
N CYS A 143 2.82 5.74 -5.80
CA CYS A 143 3.68 6.87 -5.50
C CYS A 143 5.01 6.41 -4.92
N GLY A 144 6.07 6.54 -5.72
CA GLY A 144 7.40 6.04 -5.40
C GLY A 144 7.41 4.52 -5.28
N ASN A 145 7.73 4.01 -4.09
CA ASN A 145 7.75 2.58 -3.79
C ASN A 145 6.39 2.05 -3.33
N ASP A 146 5.48 2.94 -2.94
CA ASP A 146 4.14 2.56 -2.49
C ASP A 146 3.24 2.33 -3.70
N HIS A 147 2.62 1.16 -3.75
CA HIS A 147 1.72 0.75 -4.83
C HIS A 147 0.52 0.05 -4.23
N LYS A 148 -0.67 0.54 -4.57
CA LYS A 148 -1.94 0.14 -3.96
C LYS A 148 -3.00 -0.01 -5.04
N LEU A 149 -3.81 -1.04 -4.90
CA LEU A 149 -5.10 -1.12 -5.58
C LEU A 149 -6.16 -0.58 -4.63
N HIS A 150 -6.57 0.67 -4.83
CA HIS A 150 -7.63 1.27 -4.04
C HIS A 150 -8.93 0.53 -4.29
N PHE A 151 -9.57 0.12 -3.21
CA PHE A 151 -10.98 -0.23 -3.19
C PHE A 151 -11.54 0.38 -1.92
N ILE A 152 -12.22 1.51 -2.08
CA ILE A 152 -12.75 2.32 -1.00
C ILE A 152 -14.21 2.59 -1.31
N PHE A 153 -15.09 2.34 -0.34
CA PHE A 153 -16.49 2.75 -0.46
C PHE A 153 -16.90 3.58 0.75
N ARG A 154 -17.87 4.47 0.53
CA ARG A 154 -18.42 5.32 1.59
C ARG A 154 -19.66 4.65 2.16
N HIS A 155 -19.58 4.29 3.43
CA HIS A 155 -20.69 3.68 4.16
C HIS A 155 -21.39 4.75 5.01
N ARG A 156 -22.72 4.83 4.89
CA ARG A 156 -23.54 5.68 5.75
C ARG A 156 -23.94 4.90 6.98
N ASN A 157 -23.54 5.37 8.15
CA ASN A 157 -23.95 4.77 9.41
C ASN A 157 -25.44 5.07 9.66
N PRO A 158 -26.29 4.04 9.87
CA PRO A 158 -27.74 4.21 10.00
C PRO A 158 -28.17 4.94 11.28
N LYS A 159 -27.32 4.99 12.32
CA LYS A 159 -27.68 5.62 13.61
C LYS A 159 -27.37 7.11 13.67
N ASN A 160 -26.19 7.52 13.18
CA ASN A 160 -25.73 8.91 13.27
C ASN A 160 -25.80 9.64 11.90
N GLY A 161 -26.06 8.92 10.81
CA GLY A 161 -26.07 9.47 9.45
C GLY A 161 -24.71 9.91 8.91
N SER A 162 -23.61 9.66 9.64
CA SER A 162 -22.26 10.02 9.19
C SER A 162 -21.80 9.09 8.07
N PHE A 163 -20.97 9.63 7.17
CA PHE A 163 -20.33 8.85 6.12
C PHE A 163 -18.90 8.54 6.53
N GLU A 164 -18.54 7.27 6.49
CA GLU A 164 -17.18 6.80 6.76
C GLU A 164 -16.61 6.10 5.52
N GLU A 165 -15.34 6.39 5.23
CA GLU A 165 -14.59 5.72 4.17
C GLU A 165 -14.02 4.40 4.69
N LYS A 166 -14.36 3.32 4.01
CA LYS A 166 -13.92 1.97 4.35
C LYS A 166 -12.85 1.57 3.34
N HIS A 167 -11.63 1.30 3.80
CA HIS A 167 -10.50 0.95 2.95
C HIS A 167 -10.27 -0.55 2.93
N TRP A 168 -10.01 -1.12 1.76
CA TRP A 168 -9.69 -2.53 1.65
C TRP A 168 -8.31 -2.86 2.23
N LYS A 169 -8.26 -3.78 3.22
CA LYS A 169 -7.04 -4.14 3.99
C LYS A 169 -5.92 -4.72 3.12
N ARG A 170 -6.26 -5.41 2.03
CA ARG A 170 -5.29 -6.10 1.15
C ARG A 170 -4.93 -5.31 -0.10
N SER A 171 -5.16 -4.00 -0.11
CA SER A 171 -4.83 -3.10 -1.22
C SER A 171 -3.36 -3.13 -1.65
N THR A 172 -2.43 -3.39 -0.72
CA THR A 172 -0.98 -3.54 -0.99
C THR A 172 -0.53 -4.99 -1.24
N ALA A 173 -1.37 -5.98 -0.94
CA ALA A 173 -1.00 -7.40 -0.96
C ALA A 173 -1.24 -8.05 -2.33
N VAL A 174 -1.35 -7.26 -3.38
CA VAL A 174 -1.58 -7.74 -4.74
C VAL A 174 -0.26 -8.24 -5.33
N PRO A 175 -0.12 -9.54 -5.65
CA PRO A 175 1.12 -10.06 -6.20
C PRO A 175 1.41 -9.44 -7.57
N LYS A 176 2.69 -9.07 -7.80
CA LYS A 176 3.20 -8.51 -9.07
C LYS A 176 2.57 -7.19 -9.51
N PHE A 177 2.05 -6.41 -8.55
CA PHE A 177 1.39 -5.14 -8.88
C PHE A 177 2.37 -4.07 -9.40
N ASP A 178 3.64 -4.09 -9.00
CA ASP A 178 4.64 -3.14 -9.50
C ASP A 178 4.98 -3.34 -11.00
N ASP A 179 4.80 -4.55 -11.53
CA ASP A 179 5.09 -4.86 -12.94
C ASP A 179 4.13 -4.12 -13.89
N ILE A 180 2.88 -3.91 -13.46
CA ILE A 180 1.80 -3.21 -14.19
C ILE A 180 2.19 -1.77 -14.53
N PHE A 181 2.92 -1.10 -13.63
CA PHE A 181 3.34 0.29 -13.84
C PHE A 181 4.60 0.41 -14.69
N LYS A 182 5.26 -0.71 -15.03
CA LYS A 182 6.55 -0.76 -15.73
C LYS A 182 6.46 -1.37 -17.13
N ASP A 183 5.54 -2.31 -17.35
CA ASP A 183 5.47 -3.09 -18.59
C ASP A 183 4.87 -2.34 -19.79
N LYS A 184 4.26 -1.16 -19.55
CA LYS A 184 3.63 -0.25 -20.53
C LYS A 184 2.46 -0.88 -21.29
N LYS A 185 1.90 -1.98 -20.79
CA LYS A 185 0.79 -2.68 -21.42
C LYS A 185 -0.55 -2.21 -20.84
N PRO A 186 -1.65 -2.34 -21.61
CA PRO A 186 -2.98 -2.15 -21.07
C PRO A 186 -3.31 -3.30 -20.12
N HIS A 187 -3.78 -2.96 -18.92
CA HIS A 187 -4.29 -3.91 -17.94
C HIS A 187 -5.76 -3.65 -17.67
N LEU A 188 -6.53 -4.73 -17.56
CA LEU A 188 -7.96 -4.70 -17.30
C LEU A 188 -8.21 -4.88 -15.81
N PHE A 189 -8.81 -3.87 -15.17
CA PHE A 189 -9.26 -3.96 -13.78
C PHE A 189 -10.77 -4.16 -13.74
N THR A 190 -11.23 -5.16 -12.98
CA THR A 190 -12.65 -5.50 -12.84
C THR A 190 -12.99 -5.66 -11.37
N LEU A 191 -14.06 -4.99 -10.94
CA LEU A 191 -14.61 -5.12 -9.60
C LEU A 191 -16.04 -5.65 -9.71
N VAL A 192 -16.27 -6.83 -9.15
CA VAL A 192 -17.59 -7.45 -9.08
C VAL A 192 -18.07 -7.38 -7.64
N ILE A 193 -19.18 -6.68 -7.41
CA ILE A 193 -19.85 -6.60 -6.12
C ILE A 193 -21.20 -7.29 -6.27
N ASN A 194 -21.42 -8.32 -5.45
CA ASN A 194 -22.65 -9.08 -5.45
C ASN A 194 -23.60 -8.56 -4.36
N PRO A 195 -24.93 -8.73 -4.53
CA PRO A 195 -25.91 -8.33 -3.52
C PRO A 195 -25.82 -9.15 -2.22
N ASP A 196 -25.05 -10.25 -2.20
CA ASP A 196 -24.77 -11.05 -1.00
C ASP A 196 -23.62 -10.47 -0.15
N ASN A 197 -23.23 -9.21 -0.39
CA ASN A 197 -22.11 -8.50 0.24
C ASN A 197 -20.73 -9.10 -0.02
N LYS A 198 -20.61 -10.02 -0.98
CA LYS A 198 -19.31 -10.52 -1.44
C LYS A 198 -18.80 -9.67 -2.58
N PHE A 199 -17.48 -9.59 -2.68
CA PHE A 199 -16.81 -8.94 -3.78
C PHE A 199 -15.69 -9.80 -4.35
N GLU A 200 -15.41 -9.58 -5.63
CA GLU A 200 -14.31 -10.18 -6.34
C GLU A 200 -13.57 -9.10 -7.13
N VAL A 201 -12.25 -9.07 -6.97
CA VAL A 201 -11.35 -8.19 -7.72
C VAL A 201 -10.60 -9.04 -8.73
N LEU A 202 -10.75 -8.70 -10.00
CA LEU A 202 -10.04 -9.34 -11.09
C LEU A 202 -9.10 -8.36 -11.78
N MET A 203 -7.98 -8.89 -12.24
CA MET A 203 -7.00 -8.20 -13.07
C MET A 203 -6.68 -9.09 -14.25
N ASP A 204 -6.79 -8.56 -15.46
CA ASP A 204 -6.58 -9.32 -16.70
C ASP A 204 -7.39 -10.63 -16.74
N LYS A 205 -8.63 -10.55 -16.24
CA LYS A 205 -9.58 -11.68 -16.07
C LYS A 205 -9.17 -12.74 -15.05
N GLN A 206 -8.06 -12.56 -14.34
CA GLN A 206 -7.62 -13.42 -13.24
C GLN A 206 -8.12 -12.89 -11.90
N SER A 207 -8.73 -13.77 -11.09
CA SER A 207 -9.19 -13.41 -9.76
C SER A 207 -8.01 -13.24 -8.81
N ILE A 208 -7.78 -12.01 -8.35
CA ILE A 208 -6.72 -11.71 -7.38
C ILE A 208 -7.24 -11.94 -5.96
N HIS A 209 -8.47 -11.50 -5.70
CA HIS A 209 -9.05 -11.56 -4.37
C HIS A 209 -10.55 -11.77 -4.41
N LYS A 210 -11.02 -12.63 -3.50
CA LYS A 210 -12.43 -12.82 -3.18
C LYS A 210 -12.62 -12.57 -1.68
N GLY A 211 -13.62 -11.80 -1.30
CA GLY A 211 -13.84 -11.42 0.08
C GLY A 211 -15.25 -10.97 0.38
N SER A 212 -15.48 -10.58 1.62
CA SER A 212 -16.71 -9.98 2.11
C SER A 212 -16.46 -8.50 2.42
N LEU A 213 -17.42 -7.65 2.04
CA LEU A 213 -17.37 -6.21 2.33
C LEU A 213 -17.32 -5.93 3.85
N LEU A 214 -17.81 -6.84 4.68
CA LEU A 214 -17.91 -6.64 6.13
C LEU A 214 -16.58 -6.88 6.86
N GLU A 215 -15.79 -7.87 6.43
CA GLU A 215 -14.63 -8.37 7.19
C GLU A 215 -13.29 -7.83 6.65
N ASN A 216 -13.21 -7.60 5.34
CA ASN A 216 -11.94 -7.30 4.67
C ASN A 216 -11.60 -5.80 4.61
N PHE A 217 -12.37 -4.96 5.31
CA PHE A 217 -12.22 -3.50 5.30
C PHE A 217 -11.74 -2.96 6.65
N SER A 218 -11.02 -1.84 6.59
CA SER A 218 -10.51 -1.07 7.72
C SER A 218 -10.88 0.40 7.52
N PRO A 219 -11.61 1.04 8.44
CA PRO A 219 -12.28 0.45 9.62
C PRO A 219 -13.32 -0.61 9.23
N PRO A 220 -13.73 -1.51 10.14
CA PRO A 220 -14.77 -2.48 9.85
C PRO A 220 -16.11 -1.75 9.56
N VAL A 221 -16.94 -2.35 8.70
CA VAL A 221 -18.24 -1.76 8.31
C VAL A 221 -19.18 -1.72 9.50
N ASN A 222 -19.28 -2.86 10.18
CA ASN A 222 -19.95 -2.94 11.46
C ASN A 222 -18.93 -2.59 12.54
N PRO A 223 -19.27 -1.72 13.50
CA PRO A 223 -18.43 -1.55 14.67
C PRO A 223 -18.25 -2.89 15.37
N GLU A 224 -17.13 -3.05 16.07
CA GLU A 224 -16.90 -4.24 16.88
C GLU A 224 -18.02 -4.36 17.93
N PRO A 225 -18.47 -5.60 18.23
CA PRO A 225 -19.56 -5.81 19.18
C PRO A 225 -19.19 -5.34 20.61
N GLU A 226 -17.89 -5.33 20.89
CA GLU A 226 -17.31 -4.89 22.15
C GLU A 226 -16.43 -3.67 21.85
N ILE A 227 -16.52 -2.66 22.71
CA ILE A 227 -15.63 -1.50 22.69
C ILE A 227 -14.90 -1.46 24.03
N ASP A 228 -13.66 -1.03 23.96
CA ASP A 228 -12.81 -0.71 25.09
C ASP A 228 -13.49 0.39 25.93
N ASP A 229 -13.58 0.20 27.26
CA ASP A 229 -14.22 1.19 28.14
C ASP A 229 -13.32 2.41 28.25
N PRO A 230 -13.75 3.61 27.78
CA PRO A 230 -12.91 4.80 27.84
C PRO A 230 -12.54 5.26 29.25
N ASN A 231 -13.23 4.74 30.27
CA ASN A 231 -12.95 5.04 31.68
C ASN A 231 -12.05 3.99 32.34
N ASP A 232 -11.69 2.92 31.64
CA ASP A 232 -10.77 1.94 32.19
C ASP A 232 -9.35 2.50 32.18
N VAL A 233 -8.72 2.47 33.36
CA VAL A 233 -7.40 3.07 33.58
C VAL A 233 -6.52 2.00 34.20
N LYS A 234 -5.36 1.82 33.58
CA LYS A 234 -4.33 0.90 34.08
C LYS A 234 -4.05 1.16 35.57
N PRO A 235 -4.29 0.17 36.45
CA PRO A 235 -4.01 0.32 37.87
C PRO A 235 -2.53 0.62 38.14
N ALA A 236 -2.24 1.43 39.17
CA ALA A 236 -0.87 1.80 39.51
C ALA A 236 0.00 0.61 39.96
N ASP A 237 -0.62 -0.47 40.45
CA ASP A 237 0.02 -1.73 40.84
C ASP A 237 0.18 -2.72 39.66
N TRP A 238 -0.20 -2.33 38.44
CA TRP A 238 -0.14 -3.20 37.26
C TRP A 238 1.26 -3.16 36.62
N ASP A 239 2.07 -4.18 36.90
CA ASP A 239 3.43 -4.30 36.35
C ASP A 239 3.46 -5.18 35.09
N GLU A 240 3.67 -4.54 33.94
CA GLU A 240 3.79 -5.20 32.63
C GLU A 240 5.22 -5.59 32.28
N ARG A 241 6.18 -5.37 33.18
CA ARG A 241 7.56 -5.76 32.93
C ARG A 241 7.66 -7.27 33.14
N GLU A 242 7.81 -8.00 32.05
CA GLU A 242 8.03 -9.44 32.06
C GLU A 242 9.28 -9.82 32.87
N LYS A 243 10.33 -8.98 32.80
CA LYS A 243 11.58 -9.19 33.51
C LYS A 243 12.00 -7.97 34.30
N ILE A 244 12.44 -8.21 35.55
CA ILE A 244 12.97 -7.19 36.44
C ILE A 244 14.44 -7.48 36.78
N PRO A 245 15.27 -6.46 37.05
CA PRO A 245 16.60 -6.65 37.60
C PRO A 245 16.54 -7.43 38.91
N HIS A 246 17.42 -8.42 39.08
CA HIS A 246 17.48 -9.24 40.29
C HIS A 246 17.68 -8.34 41.52
N PRO A 247 16.73 -8.28 42.47
CA PRO A 247 16.72 -7.28 43.54
C PRO A 247 17.88 -7.42 44.53
N THR A 248 18.44 -8.63 44.66
CA THR A 248 19.60 -8.90 45.54
C THR A 248 20.93 -8.95 44.79
N ALA A 249 20.95 -8.73 43.47
CA ALA A 249 22.23 -8.69 42.77
C ALA A 249 22.90 -7.34 43.06
N THR A 250 24.10 -7.39 43.59
CA THR A 250 24.94 -6.20 43.81
C THR A 250 26.12 -6.23 42.86
N LYS A 251 26.63 -5.05 42.51
CA LYS A 251 27.87 -4.93 41.75
C LYS A 251 29.00 -5.65 42.49
N PRO A 252 29.74 -6.56 41.84
CA PRO A 252 30.93 -7.17 42.42
C PRO A 252 32.03 -6.13 42.67
N ASP A 253 32.82 -6.31 43.73
CA ASP A 253 33.92 -5.39 44.07
C ASP A 253 35.03 -5.33 43.00
N ASP A 254 35.19 -6.41 42.21
CA ASP A 254 36.12 -6.51 41.07
C ASP A 254 35.57 -5.88 39.77
N TRP A 255 34.46 -5.13 39.85
CA TRP A 255 33.85 -4.45 38.70
C TRP A 255 34.12 -2.94 38.73
N ASP A 256 35.20 -2.54 38.06
CA ASP A 256 35.56 -1.13 37.89
C ASP A 256 34.79 -0.50 36.71
N GLU A 257 33.83 0.35 37.03
CA GLU A 257 33.00 1.08 36.04
C GLU A 257 33.67 2.36 35.54
N VAL A 258 34.74 2.80 36.19
CA VAL A 258 35.49 4.03 35.85
C VAL A 258 36.68 3.70 34.95
N ALA A 259 37.07 2.43 34.88
CA ALA A 259 38.07 1.94 33.95
C ALA A 259 37.75 2.43 32.51
N PRO A 260 38.71 3.06 31.82
CA PRO A 260 38.51 3.48 30.45
C PRO A 260 38.45 2.26 29.53
N ARG A 261 37.64 2.35 28.47
CA ARG A 261 37.53 1.30 27.44
C ARG A 261 38.86 1.05 26.75
N GLN A 262 39.64 2.11 26.56
CA GLN A 262 40.94 2.04 25.91
C GLN A 262 42.02 2.61 26.82
N ILE A 263 43.16 1.93 26.86
CA ILE A 263 44.36 2.39 27.55
C ILE A 263 45.46 2.60 26.53
N VAL A 264 46.40 3.50 26.83
CA VAL A 264 47.62 3.65 26.05
C VAL A 264 48.37 2.32 26.04
N ASP A 265 48.81 1.86 24.87
CA ASP A 265 49.62 0.65 24.76
C ASP A 265 50.97 0.84 25.48
N PRO A 266 51.23 0.10 26.58
CA PRO A 266 52.49 0.21 27.31
C PRO A 266 53.69 -0.35 26.54
N ASN A 267 53.46 -1.16 25.50
CA ASN A 267 54.51 -1.77 24.68
C ASN A 267 54.78 -0.98 23.39
N ALA A 268 53.93 -0.01 23.04
CA ALA A 268 54.14 0.79 21.86
C ALA A 268 55.34 1.70 22.05
N ARG A 269 56.32 1.55 21.15
CA ARG A 269 57.48 2.45 21.04
C ARG A 269 57.31 3.29 19.80
N LYS A 270 57.72 4.55 19.91
CA LYS A 270 57.77 5.46 18.77
C LYS A 270 58.69 4.88 17.68
N PRO A 271 58.25 4.81 16.42
CA PRO A 271 59.10 4.36 15.32
C PRO A 271 60.33 5.26 15.13
N ASP A 272 61.47 4.65 14.79
CA ASP A 272 62.69 5.38 14.45
C ASP A 272 62.48 6.15 13.13
N GLY A 273 62.68 7.48 13.15
CA GLY A 273 62.51 8.35 11.97
C GLY A 273 61.18 9.11 11.89
N TRP A 274 60.36 9.10 12.94
CA TRP A 274 59.13 9.88 13.03
C TRP A 274 59.40 11.40 13.01
N LEU A 275 58.68 12.13 12.17
CA LEU A 275 58.88 13.57 11.96
C LEU A 275 57.96 14.40 12.90
N ASP A 276 58.40 14.72 14.12
CA ASP A 276 57.56 15.43 15.11
C ASP A 276 57.25 16.89 14.73
N ASP A 277 58.18 17.54 14.04
CA ASP A 277 58.15 18.98 13.74
C ASP A 277 57.33 19.30 12.48
N GLU A 278 57.03 18.29 11.64
CA GLU A 278 56.24 18.45 10.43
C GLU A 278 54.77 18.17 10.72
N PRO A 279 53.83 19.00 10.24
CA PRO A 279 52.40 18.75 10.43
C PRO A 279 51.94 17.56 9.56
N GLU A 280 50.98 16.80 10.08
CA GLU A 280 50.33 15.69 9.36
C GLU A 280 49.52 16.20 8.16
N LEU A 281 48.94 17.39 8.32
CA LEU A 281 48.11 18.05 7.32
C LEU A 281 48.78 19.36 6.89
N ILE A 282 48.93 19.55 5.58
CA ILE A 282 49.41 20.79 4.95
C ILE A 282 48.30 21.37 4.07
N PRO A 283 48.19 22.71 3.93
CA PRO A 283 47.29 23.30 2.95
C PRO A 283 47.65 22.83 1.53
N ASP A 284 46.65 22.50 0.72
CA ASP A 284 46.85 22.05 -0.64
C ASP A 284 47.51 23.16 -1.49
N PRO A 285 48.73 22.95 -2.01
CA PRO A 285 49.42 23.97 -2.81
C PRO A 285 48.76 24.21 -4.18
N ASN A 286 47.85 23.33 -4.61
CA ASN A 286 47.13 23.44 -5.88
C ASN A 286 45.69 23.96 -5.70
N ALA A 287 45.25 24.21 -4.47
CA ALA A 287 43.94 24.80 -4.26
C ALA A 287 43.99 26.29 -4.56
N GLU A 288 43.11 26.74 -5.44
CA GLU A 288 42.91 28.15 -5.76
C GLU A 288 41.62 28.64 -5.11
N LYS A 289 41.65 29.90 -4.65
CA LYS A 289 40.46 30.56 -4.13
C LYS A 289 39.40 30.66 -5.23
N PRO A 290 38.15 30.21 -5.00
CA PRO A 290 37.07 30.36 -5.97
C PRO A 290 36.84 31.83 -6.35
N ALA A 291 36.56 32.09 -7.63
CA ALA A 291 36.33 33.45 -8.13
C ALA A 291 35.09 34.12 -7.52
N ASP A 292 34.12 33.33 -7.07
CA ASP A 292 32.87 33.79 -6.44
C ASP A 292 32.97 33.89 -4.91
N TRP A 293 34.16 33.74 -4.32
CA TRP A 293 34.35 33.84 -2.87
C TRP A 293 34.47 35.29 -2.41
N ASP A 294 33.64 35.68 -1.45
CA ASP A 294 33.61 37.03 -0.88
C ASP A 294 34.12 37.00 0.57
N ASP A 295 35.28 37.61 0.86
CA ASP A 295 35.87 37.56 2.22
C ASP A 295 35.04 38.34 3.27
N GLU A 296 34.19 39.29 2.86
CA GLU A 296 33.33 40.05 3.76
C GLU A 296 32.08 39.23 4.15
N MET A 297 31.56 38.42 3.22
CA MET A 297 30.36 37.60 3.42
C MET A 297 30.67 36.17 3.88
N ASP A 298 31.73 35.55 3.35
CA ASP A 298 32.11 34.14 3.54
C ASP A 298 33.33 33.96 4.49
N GLY A 299 34.05 35.04 4.81
CA GLY A 299 35.25 35.05 5.66
C GLY A 299 36.57 34.82 4.91
N GLU A 300 37.71 34.88 5.61
CA GLU A 300 39.02 34.64 4.98
C GLU A 300 39.11 33.21 4.42
N TRP A 301 39.42 33.09 3.12
CA TRP A 301 39.56 31.78 2.47
C TRP A 301 40.81 31.04 2.97
N GLU A 302 40.61 29.81 3.46
CA GLU A 302 41.67 28.87 3.81
C GLU A 302 41.68 27.68 2.85
N ALA A 303 42.86 27.31 2.34
CA ALA A 303 43.00 26.17 1.45
C ALA A 303 42.68 24.84 2.17
N PRO A 304 42.05 23.86 1.48
CA PRO A 304 41.77 22.55 2.05
C PRO A 304 43.07 21.86 2.50
N LEU A 305 43.00 21.20 3.65
CA LEU A 305 44.13 20.47 4.23
C LEU A 305 44.28 19.10 3.58
N ILE A 306 45.47 18.80 3.05
CA ILE A 306 45.85 17.49 2.49
C ILE A 306 46.89 16.80 3.36
N ASN A 307 46.92 15.47 3.32
CA ASN A 307 47.96 14.70 3.99
C ASN A 307 49.33 15.05 3.42
N ASN A 308 50.28 15.39 4.29
CA ASN A 308 51.63 15.76 3.87
C ASN A 308 52.32 14.53 3.24
N PRO A 309 52.78 14.61 1.97
CA PRO A 309 53.41 13.48 1.26
C PRO A 309 54.66 12.92 1.97
N LYS A 310 55.34 13.72 2.80
CA LYS A 310 56.48 13.25 3.60
C LYS A 310 56.06 12.28 4.71
N CYS A 311 54.81 12.32 5.13
CA CYS A 311 54.29 11.61 6.30
C CYS A 311 53.79 10.20 5.98
N GLU A 312 53.57 9.88 4.70
CA GLU A 312 53.09 8.58 4.23
C GLU A 312 54.08 7.43 4.55
N LYS A 313 55.38 7.73 4.71
CA LYS A 313 56.42 6.71 4.90
C LYS A 313 56.63 6.27 6.35
N ILE A 314 56.53 7.18 7.33
CA ILE A 314 56.93 6.91 8.73
C ILE A 314 55.95 7.55 9.74
N GLY A 315 55.19 8.59 9.35
CA GLY A 315 54.31 9.37 10.22
C GLY A 315 54.91 10.72 10.63
N CYS A 316 54.03 11.72 10.81
CA CYS A 316 54.40 13.08 11.20
C CYS A 316 53.52 13.60 12.35
N GLY A 317 53.93 14.72 12.93
CA GLY A 317 53.23 15.39 14.03
C GLY A 317 53.59 14.81 15.39
N LYS A 318 52.95 15.27 16.47
CA LYS A 318 53.26 14.77 17.82
C LYS A 318 52.84 13.30 17.95
N TRP A 319 53.81 12.39 18.02
CA TRP A 319 53.52 10.96 18.19
C TRP A 319 52.69 10.72 19.45
N LYS A 320 51.54 10.06 19.27
CA LYS A 320 50.72 9.56 20.36
C LYS A 320 50.72 8.04 20.30
N PRO A 321 51.00 7.35 21.42
CA PRO A 321 50.95 5.90 21.44
C PRO A 321 49.53 5.42 21.10
N PRO A 322 49.40 4.31 20.35
CA PRO A 322 48.11 3.74 20.02
C PRO A 322 47.35 3.34 21.27
N MET A 323 46.04 3.48 21.21
CA MET A 323 45.12 3.10 22.27
C MET A 323 44.70 1.64 22.03
N ILE A 324 44.93 0.76 23.00
CA ILE A 324 44.51 -0.64 22.97
C ILE A 324 43.29 -0.84 23.88
N ASP A 325 42.47 -1.84 23.55
CA ASP A 325 41.34 -2.20 24.40
C ASP A 325 41.83 -2.67 25.76
N ASN A 326 41.27 -2.09 26.82
CA ASN A 326 41.64 -2.40 28.19
C ASN A 326 41.07 -3.76 28.59
N PRO A 327 41.90 -4.78 28.90
CA PRO A 327 41.43 -6.11 29.28
C PRO A 327 40.60 -6.12 30.57
N LYS A 328 40.72 -5.08 31.40
CA LYS A 328 39.97 -4.91 32.66
C LYS A 328 38.67 -4.14 32.48
N TYR A 329 38.38 -3.61 31.29
CA TYR A 329 37.14 -2.89 31.05
C TYR A 329 35.95 -3.85 30.98
N LYS A 330 35.09 -3.78 32.00
CA LYS A 330 33.86 -4.57 32.06
C LYS A 330 32.61 -3.74 31.74
N GLY A 331 32.73 -2.41 31.65
CA GLY A 331 31.63 -1.48 31.35
C GLY A 331 30.78 -1.14 32.58
N LYS A 332 29.58 -0.58 32.38
CA LYS A 332 28.63 -0.35 33.48
C LYS A 332 28.00 -1.67 33.90
N TRP A 333 28.01 -1.96 35.19
CA TRP A 333 27.43 -3.20 35.71
C TRP A 333 25.91 -3.20 35.51
N ARG A 334 25.35 -4.34 35.10
CA ARG A 334 23.92 -4.54 34.99
C ARG A 334 23.54 -5.78 35.78
N ALA A 335 22.54 -5.66 36.64
CA ALA A 335 22.01 -6.80 37.35
C ALA A 335 21.40 -7.82 36.36
N PRO A 336 21.54 -9.13 36.61
CA PRO A 336 20.86 -10.15 35.82
C PRO A 336 19.36 -9.94 35.89
N LEU A 337 18.66 -10.16 34.79
CA LEU A 337 17.20 -10.05 34.73
C LEU A 337 16.57 -11.37 35.18
N ILE A 338 15.60 -11.29 36.09
CA ILE A 338 14.74 -12.41 36.50
C ILE A 338 13.31 -12.15 36.05
N ASP A 339 12.55 -13.22 35.88
CA ASP A 339 11.13 -13.12 35.58
C ASP A 339 10.42 -12.44 36.76
N ASN A 340 9.57 -11.46 36.44
CA ASN A 340 8.90 -10.66 37.45
C ASN A 340 7.76 -11.48 38.07
N PRO A 341 7.80 -11.77 39.40
CA PRO A 341 6.73 -12.52 40.05
C PRO A 341 5.39 -11.76 40.05
N ASN A 342 5.42 -10.44 39.88
CA ASN A 342 4.24 -9.59 39.79
C ASN A 342 3.89 -9.22 38.34
N TYR A 343 4.48 -9.89 37.35
CA TYR A 343 4.14 -9.66 35.96
C TYR A 343 2.65 -9.94 35.75
N LYS A 344 1.93 -8.91 35.34
CA LYS A 344 0.57 -9.04 34.84
C LYS A 344 0.62 -8.84 33.33
N VAL A 345 -0.15 -9.64 32.58
CA VAL A 345 -0.25 -9.52 31.12
C VAL A 345 -0.56 -8.07 30.72
N LEU A 346 -0.17 -7.70 29.50
CA LEU A 346 -0.38 -6.36 28.97
C LEU A 346 -1.80 -5.87 29.29
N PHE A 347 -1.92 -4.71 29.93
CA PHE A 347 -3.21 -4.10 30.17
C PHE A 347 -3.76 -3.63 28.82
N ILE A 348 -4.81 -4.28 28.35
CA ILE A 348 -5.53 -3.90 27.13
C ILE A 348 -6.71 -3.08 27.64
N ILE A 349 -6.70 -1.79 27.33
CA ILE A 349 -7.82 -0.87 27.56
C ILE A 349 -8.82 -1.12 26.47
#